data_AF-A0A1V2NVW8-F1
#
_entry.id   AF-A0A1V2NVW8-F1
#
_cell.length_a   1.000
_cell.length_b   1.000
_cell.length_c   1.000
_cell.angle_alpha   90.00
_cell.angle_beta   90.00
_cell.angle_gamma   90.00
#
_symmetry.space_group_name_H-M   'P 1'
#
loop_
_entity.id
_entity.type
_entity.pdbx_description
1 polymer ?
#
loop_
_entity_poly.entity_id
_entity_poly.type
_entity_poly.pdbx_seq_one_letter_code
_entity_poly.pdbx_strand_id
1 'polypeptide(L)'
;MPNTPSTGATAATPSAGAAGKATSSPAAPAYGQTGKVSTPAKQGESFGDKVNAAKAAVLEKATAVKDAAAEKTRPTDTTEPVARPRGQVRKARLRLSRLDPWSVMKTAFLLSIAFGIVTWVAVFIVWSAIGAAGVFDNINNTVTEVLGTPAAEPFDIENYVNTGKVMGFTTLLACADVLIITALATLGSFLYNIAATLLGGLEVTLASED
;
A
#
# COMPACT_ATOMS: atom_id res chain seq x y z
N MET A 1 -13.12 66.09 37.57
CA MET A 1 -14.38 65.33 37.41
C MET A 1 -14.03 63.85 37.24
N PRO A 2 -14.90 62.94 37.70
CA PRO A 2 -14.51 61.69 38.37
C PRO A 2 -14.41 60.46 37.45
N ASN A 3 -13.68 59.45 37.94
CA ASN A 3 -13.62 58.08 37.44
C ASN A 3 -15.01 57.43 37.39
N THR A 4 -15.28 56.68 36.32
CA THR A 4 -16.40 55.74 36.20
C THR A 4 -15.96 54.29 36.49
N PRO A 5 -16.85 53.41 37.00
CA PRO A 5 -16.47 52.13 37.63
C PRO A 5 -16.89 50.86 36.86
N SER A 6 -16.34 49.72 37.31
CA SER A 6 -16.90 48.34 37.35
C SER A 6 -17.24 47.66 36.01
N THR A 7 -16.87 46.41 35.73
CA THR A 7 -17.10 45.20 36.55
C THR A 7 -16.28 44.03 36.00
N GLY A 8 -15.45 43.41 36.84
CA GLY A 8 -14.86 42.09 36.60
C GLY A 8 -15.58 41.05 37.44
N ALA A 9 -15.98 39.93 36.85
CA ALA A 9 -16.64 38.82 37.54
C ALA A 9 -15.61 37.74 37.91
N THR A 10 -15.43 37.55 39.21
CA THR A 10 -14.63 36.50 39.85
C THR A 10 -15.49 35.30 40.26
N ALA A 11 -14.90 34.11 40.03
CA ALA A 11 -14.75 32.99 40.95
C ALA A 11 -15.96 32.23 41.56
N ALA A 12 -15.73 30.90 41.63
CA ALA A 12 -15.93 30.00 42.77
C ALA A 12 -16.99 28.86 42.63
N THR A 13 -16.43 27.63 42.69
CA THR A 13 -16.88 26.32 43.24
C THR A 13 -17.70 26.50 44.56
N PRO A 14 -18.47 25.52 45.15
CA PRO A 14 -18.20 24.06 45.20
C PRO A 14 -19.38 23.05 45.46
N SER A 15 -19.02 21.75 45.53
CA SER A 15 -19.43 20.66 46.47
C SER A 15 -20.88 20.13 46.65
N ALA A 16 -20.99 18.80 46.44
CA ALA A 16 -21.69 17.70 47.15
C ALA A 16 -22.99 17.87 47.99
N GLY A 17 -23.92 16.91 47.84
CA GLY A 17 -24.56 16.21 48.97
C GLY A 17 -26.10 16.17 49.12
N ALA A 18 -26.69 15.01 48.77
CA ALA A 18 -27.76 14.25 49.45
C ALA A 18 -29.22 14.78 49.72
N ALA A 19 -30.17 13.86 49.40
CA ALA A 19 -31.50 13.57 49.99
C ALA A 19 -32.64 14.62 49.89
N GLY A 20 -33.92 14.30 49.59
CA GLY A 20 -34.65 13.06 49.32
C GLY A 20 -36.17 13.25 49.57
N LYS A 21 -36.97 12.23 49.21
CA LYS A 21 -38.39 11.92 49.58
C LYS A 21 -39.49 12.45 48.62
N ALA A 22 -40.24 11.66 47.84
CA ALA A 22 -40.97 10.37 47.94
C ALA A 22 -42.50 10.52 48.12
N THR A 23 -43.26 9.84 47.27
CA THR A 23 -44.64 9.32 47.46
C THR A 23 -44.86 8.20 46.41
N SER A 24 -44.66 6.92 46.76
CA SER A 24 -45.66 5.90 47.19
C SER A 24 -46.59 5.40 46.06
N SER A 25 -46.44 4.18 45.49
CA SER A 25 -46.75 2.80 45.98
C SER A 25 -48.03 2.26 45.28
N PRO A 26 -48.36 0.94 45.18
CA PRO A 26 -47.69 -0.31 45.59
C PRO A 26 -47.61 -1.41 44.48
N ALA A 27 -47.14 -2.60 44.87
CA ALA A 27 -46.74 -3.75 44.07
C ALA A 27 -47.73 -4.95 44.05
N ALA A 28 -47.53 -5.80 43.03
CA ALA A 28 -47.74 -7.27 42.90
C ALA A 28 -49.19 -7.80 42.69
N PRO A 29 -49.41 -9.02 42.09
CA PRO A 29 -48.45 -10.09 41.75
C PRO A 29 -48.60 -10.76 40.35
N ALA A 30 -47.53 -11.47 39.95
CA ALA A 30 -47.43 -12.79 39.29
C ALA A 30 -48.16 -13.17 37.97
N TYR A 31 -47.35 -13.87 37.14
CA TYR A 31 -47.66 -14.94 36.18
C TYR A 31 -48.07 -14.56 34.75
N GLY A 32 -47.20 -14.90 33.78
CA GLY A 32 -47.50 -14.75 32.36
C GLY A 32 -46.28 -14.87 31.45
N GLN A 33 -45.82 -16.10 31.27
CA GLN A 33 -44.86 -16.54 30.26
C GLN A 33 -45.25 -16.05 28.84
N THR A 34 -44.31 -15.48 28.08
CA THR A 34 -43.98 -15.78 26.66
C THR A 34 -43.14 -14.65 26.05
N GLY A 35 -42.06 -15.01 25.34
CA GLY A 35 -41.28 -14.08 24.51
C GLY A 35 -39.77 -14.07 24.76
N LYS A 36 -39.11 -15.22 24.63
CA LYS A 36 -37.64 -15.25 24.41
C LYS A 36 -37.34 -14.64 23.05
N VAL A 37 -36.78 -13.44 23.03
CA VAL A 37 -36.01 -12.95 21.88
C VAL A 37 -34.58 -13.40 22.10
N SER A 38 -34.21 -14.50 21.43
CA SER A 38 -32.84 -15.01 21.39
C SER A 38 -32.00 -14.09 20.49
N THR A 39 -31.18 -13.24 21.10
CA THR A 39 -30.02 -12.64 20.42
C THR A 39 -28.93 -13.72 20.30
N PRO A 40 -28.37 -14.01 19.11
CA PRO A 40 -27.24 -14.93 19.03
C PRO A 40 -26.00 -14.22 19.59
N ALA A 41 -25.57 -14.65 20.78
CA ALA A 41 -24.24 -14.36 21.27
C ALA A 41 -23.23 -15.05 20.34
N LYS A 42 -22.62 -14.30 19.41
CA LYS A 42 -21.40 -14.74 18.73
C LYS A 42 -20.27 -14.73 19.74
N GLN A 43 -20.11 -15.87 20.40
CA GLN A 43 -18.93 -16.22 21.17
C GLN A 43 -17.73 -16.18 20.22
N GLY A 44 -16.76 -15.30 20.53
CA GLY A 44 -15.59 -15.11 19.69
C GLY A 44 -14.80 -16.40 19.56
N GLU A 45 -14.83 -17.00 18.37
CA GLU A 45 -13.91 -18.07 18.00
C GLU A 45 -12.49 -17.49 18.02
N SER A 46 -11.69 -17.94 18.98
CA SER A 46 -10.30 -17.53 19.09
C SER A 46 -9.54 -18.02 17.86
N PHE A 47 -8.57 -17.22 17.41
CA PHE A 47 -7.67 -17.56 16.32
C PHE A 47 -7.03 -18.96 16.50
N GLY A 48 -6.84 -19.39 17.75
CA GLY A 48 -6.35 -20.73 18.08
C GLY A 48 -7.24 -21.87 17.60
N ASP A 49 -8.57 -21.71 17.66
CA ASP A 49 -9.52 -22.74 17.20
C ASP A 49 -9.51 -22.88 15.68
N LYS A 50 -9.37 -21.75 14.97
CA LYS A 50 -9.25 -21.74 13.49
C LYS A 50 -7.93 -22.35 13.03
N VAL A 51 -6.84 -22.12 13.76
CA VAL A 51 -5.53 -22.73 13.48
C VAL A 51 -5.55 -24.24 13.74
N ASN A 52 -6.21 -24.70 14.80
CA ASN A 52 -6.33 -26.13 15.06
C ASN A 52 -7.25 -26.84 14.07
N ALA A 53 -8.37 -26.23 13.68
CA ALA A 53 -9.24 -26.75 12.62
C ALA A 53 -8.51 -26.82 11.27
N ALA A 54 -7.70 -25.80 10.93
CA ALA A 54 -6.89 -25.82 9.72
C ALA A 54 -5.80 -26.91 9.77
N LYS A 55 -5.15 -27.13 10.91
CA LYS A 55 -4.18 -28.22 11.08
C LYS A 55 -4.82 -29.60 10.93
N ALA A 56 -6.02 -29.79 11.49
CA ALA A 56 -6.78 -31.04 11.36
C ALA A 56 -7.15 -31.31 9.90
N ALA A 57 -7.63 -30.30 9.16
CA ALA A 57 -7.97 -30.43 7.74
C ALA A 57 -6.74 -30.69 6.85
N VAL A 58 -5.58 -30.11 7.18
CA VAL A 58 -4.33 -30.38 6.45
C VAL A 58 -3.82 -31.80 6.74
N LEU A 59 -3.95 -32.29 7.97
CA LEU A 59 -3.54 -33.63 8.34
C LEU A 59 -4.44 -34.70 7.69
N GLU A 60 -5.75 -34.47 7.66
CA GLU A 60 -6.72 -35.33 6.96
C GLU A 60 -6.45 -35.37 5.45
N LYS A 61 -6.15 -34.22 4.85
CA LYS A 61 -5.82 -34.13 3.42
C LYS A 61 -4.46 -34.77 3.11
N ALA A 62 -3.50 -34.73 4.04
CA ALA A 62 -2.21 -35.41 3.91
C ALA A 62 -2.36 -36.94 4.02
N THR A 63 -3.26 -37.45 4.87
CA THR A 63 -3.56 -38.88 4.92
C THR A 63 -4.29 -39.34 3.67
N ALA A 64 -5.24 -38.56 3.15
CA ALA A 64 -5.95 -38.88 1.91
C ALA A 64 -5.02 -38.95 0.67
N VAL A 65 -4.00 -38.08 0.60
CA VAL A 65 -2.98 -38.14 -0.47
C VAL A 65 -2.05 -39.36 -0.32
N LYS A 66 -1.77 -39.79 0.92
CA LYS A 66 -0.98 -40.99 1.20
C LYS A 66 -1.74 -42.27 0.83
N ASP A 67 -3.04 -42.31 1.07
CA ASP A 67 -3.89 -43.44 0.70
C ASP A 67 -4.14 -43.48 -0.81
N ALA A 68 -4.31 -42.33 -1.47
CA ALA A 68 -4.38 -42.23 -2.93
C ALA A 68 -3.06 -42.62 -3.63
N ALA A 69 -1.91 -42.48 -2.96
CA ALA A 69 -0.62 -42.98 -3.45
C ALA A 69 -0.42 -44.49 -3.18
N ALA A 70 -1.11 -45.06 -2.20
CA ALA A 70 -1.07 -46.50 -1.89
C ALA A 70 -2.03 -47.32 -2.77
N GLU A 71 -3.12 -46.73 -3.28
CA GLU A 71 -4.12 -47.38 -4.13
C GLU A 71 -3.81 -47.32 -5.65
N LYS A 72 -2.53 -47.28 -6.03
CA LYS A 72 -2.10 -47.51 -7.43
C LYS A 72 -0.97 -48.53 -7.56
N THR A 73 -0.96 -49.55 -6.70
CA THR A 73 -0.08 -50.71 -6.87
C THR A 73 -0.84 -52.01 -6.63
N ARG A 74 -1.65 -52.42 -7.61
CA ARG A 74 -2.06 -53.82 -7.75
C ARG A 74 -1.08 -54.48 -8.74
N PRO A 75 -0.31 -55.51 -8.34
CA PRO A 75 0.68 -56.10 -9.22
C PRO A 75 -0.04 -57.02 -10.22
N THR A 76 0.11 -56.72 -11.51
CA THR A 76 -0.03 -57.72 -12.56
C THR A 76 1.38 -58.00 -13.06
N ASP A 77 1.79 -59.27 -12.96
CA ASP A 77 3.01 -59.83 -13.54
C ASP A 77 3.24 -59.32 -14.96
N THR A 78 4.42 -58.73 -15.22
CA THR A 78 5.33 -59.02 -16.36
C THR A 78 6.55 -58.11 -16.25
N THR A 79 7.71 -58.73 -16.13
CA THR A 79 9.04 -58.10 -16.04
C THR A 79 9.45 -57.48 -17.40
N GLU A 80 9.55 -56.15 -17.47
CA GLU A 80 10.41 -55.45 -18.45
C GLU A 80 11.08 -54.23 -17.79
N PRO A 81 12.37 -53.96 -18.03
CA PRO A 81 13.10 -52.87 -17.38
C PRO A 81 12.69 -51.53 -17.98
N VAL A 82 11.86 -50.77 -17.26
CA VAL A 82 11.50 -49.39 -17.64
C VAL A 82 12.75 -48.51 -17.55
N ALA A 83 13.25 -48.11 -18.72
CA ALA A 83 14.27 -47.10 -18.86
C ALA A 83 13.81 -45.79 -18.21
N ARG A 84 14.58 -45.29 -17.24
CA ARG A 84 14.43 -43.94 -16.69
C ARG A 84 14.53 -42.92 -17.84
N PRO A 85 13.55 -42.03 -18.06
CA PRO A 85 13.69 -40.99 -19.06
C PRO A 85 14.74 -40.01 -18.54
N ARG A 86 15.96 -40.10 -19.11
CA ARG A 86 16.99 -39.07 -18.98
C ARG A 86 16.42 -37.76 -19.51
N GLY A 87 16.66 -36.68 -18.77
CA GLY A 87 16.17 -35.33 -19.07
C GLY A 87 16.58 -34.88 -20.46
N GLN A 88 15.70 -35.10 -21.44
CA GLN A 88 15.76 -34.38 -22.70
C GLN A 88 14.96 -33.10 -22.48
N VAL A 89 15.68 -31.99 -22.32
CA VAL A 89 15.10 -30.66 -22.19
C VAL A 89 14.26 -30.39 -23.44
N ARG A 90 12.95 -30.57 -23.31
CA ARG A 90 11.98 -30.37 -24.39
C ARG A 90 11.89 -28.87 -24.62
N LYS A 91 12.41 -28.41 -25.77
CA LYS A 91 12.27 -27.04 -26.26
C LYS A 91 10.78 -26.72 -26.44
N ALA A 92 10.17 -26.11 -25.43
CA ALA A 92 8.78 -25.67 -25.49
C ALA A 92 8.73 -24.29 -26.15
N ARG A 93 8.09 -24.20 -27.32
CA ARG A 93 7.74 -22.92 -27.95
C ARG A 93 6.53 -22.36 -27.22
N LEU A 94 6.74 -21.39 -26.33
CA LEU A 94 5.66 -20.73 -25.62
C LEU A 94 5.28 -19.45 -26.36
N ARG A 95 4.00 -19.29 -26.67
CA ARG A 95 3.47 -18.02 -27.16
C ARG A 95 3.06 -17.19 -25.95
N LEU A 96 3.59 -15.97 -25.85
CA LEU A 96 3.08 -14.97 -24.93
C LEU A 96 1.75 -14.47 -25.52
N SER A 97 0.67 -15.12 -25.10
CA SER A 97 -0.67 -14.90 -25.66
C SER A 97 -1.47 -13.84 -24.90
N ARG A 98 -1.14 -13.60 -23.62
CA ARG A 98 -1.81 -12.61 -22.74
C ARG A 98 -0.85 -12.08 -21.69
N LEU A 99 -0.95 -10.78 -21.41
CA LEU A 99 -0.36 -10.15 -20.22
C LEU A 99 -1.46 -10.01 -19.16
N ASP A 100 -1.23 -10.53 -17.97
CA ASP A 100 -2.15 -10.34 -16.85
C ASP A 100 -2.02 -8.91 -16.30
N PRO A 101 -3.07 -8.08 -16.37
CA PRO A 101 -3.03 -6.70 -15.86
C PRO A 101 -2.65 -6.63 -14.38
N TRP A 102 -2.95 -7.67 -13.59
CA TRP A 102 -2.58 -7.69 -12.18
C TRP A 102 -1.07 -7.81 -11.96
N SER A 103 -0.40 -8.57 -12.83
CA SER A 103 1.06 -8.68 -12.80
C SER A 103 1.70 -7.38 -13.27
N VAL A 104 1.22 -6.81 -14.39
CA VAL A 104 1.73 -5.54 -14.92
C VAL A 104 1.51 -4.40 -13.93
N MET A 105 0.36 -4.35 -13.24
CA MET A 105 0.10 -3.36 -12.18
C MET A 105 1.19 -3.41 -11.10
N LYS A 106 1.58 -4.60 -10.65
CA LYS A 106 2.59 -4.76 -9.59
C LYS A 106 4.01 -4.47 -10.06
N THR A 107 4.41 -5.02 -11.20
CA THR A 107 5.77 -4.83 -11.73
C THR A 107 5.98 -3.39 -12.19
N ALA A 108 4.97 -2.79 -12.81
CA ALA A 108 5.01 -1.39 -13.20
C ALA A 108 5.04 -0.47 -11.97
N PHE A 109 4.24 -0.74 -10.93
CA PHE A 109 4.29 0.07 -9.71
C PHE A 109 5.69 0.07 -9.07
N LEU A 110 6.34 -1.09 -8.99
CA LEU A 110 7.71 -1.19 -8.46
C LEU A 110 8.73 -0.48 -9.35
N LEU A 111 8.68 -0.72 -10.67
CA LEU A 111 9.55 -0.05 -11.64
C LEU A 111 9.36 1.47 -11.58
N SER A 112 8.12 1.90 -11.45
CA SER A 112 7.72 3.30 -11.44
C SER A 112 8.22 4.02 -10.18
N ILE A 113 8.11 3.39 -9.00
CA ILE A 113 8.72 3.90 -7.77
C ILE A 113 10.24 4.00 -7.92
N ALA A 114 10.90 3.00 -8.54
CA ALA A 114 12.33 3.05 -8.76
C ALA A 114 12.72 4.26 -9.63
N PHE A 115 12.00 4.50 -10.74
CA PHE A 115 12.21 5.68 -11.59
C PHE A 115 11.96 6.99 -10.85
N GLY A 116 10.88 7.07 -10.06
CA GLY A 116 10.57 8.24 -9.24
C GLY A 116 11.69 8.57 -8.25
N ILE A 117 12.20 7.57 -7.53
CA ILE A 117 13.30 7.74 -6.58
C ILE A 117 14.60 8.14 -7.29
N VAL A 118 14.94 7.47 -8.40
CA VAL A 118 16.15 7.79 -9.18
C VAL A 118 16.10 9.24 -9.67
N THR A 119 14.96 9.69 -10.19
CA THR A 119 14.78 11.06 -10.66
C THR A 119 14.89 12.05 -9.49
N TRP A 120 14.27 11.75 -8.36
CA TRP A 120 14.35 12.60 -7.15
C TRP A 120 15.79 12.74 -6.64
N VAL A 121 16.53 11.63 -6.56
CA VAL A 121 17.95 11.62 -6.14
C VAL A 121 18.82 12.36 -7.16
N ALA A 122 18.58 12.17 -8.46
CA ALA A 122 19.32 12.88 -9.50
C ALA A 122 19.16 14.40 -9.37
N VAL A 123 17.92 14.88 -9.19
CA VAL A 123 17.66 16.30 -8.96
C VAL A 123 18.28 16.79 -7.66
N PHE A 124 18.24 16.00 -6.59
CA PHE A 124 18.90 16.35 -5.33
C PHE A 124 20.42 16.54 -5.49
N ILE A 125 21.09 15.64 -6.24
CA ILE A 125 22.52 15.74 -6.51
C ILE A 125 22.82 17.00 -7.33
N VAL A 126 22.06 17.25 -8.39
CA VAL A 126 22.22 18.46 -9.22
C VAL A 126 22.01 19.73 -8.39
N TRP A 127 20.96 19.76 -7.58
CA TRP A 127 20.65 20.90 -6.71
C TRP A 127 21.76 21.15 -5.69
N SER A 128 22.25 20.09 -5.05
CA SER A 128 23.36 20.17 -4.10
C SER A 128 24.64 20.68 -4.76
N ALA A 129 24.91 20.27 -6.00
CA ALA A 129 26.06 20.75 -6.77
C ALA A 129 25.96 22.25 -7.09
N ILE A 130 24.77 22.75 -7.42
CA ILE A 130 24.53 24.19 -7.66
C ILE A 130 24.77 25.00 -6.38
N GLY A 131 24.26 24.52 -5.24
CA GLY A 131 24.48 25.16 -3.94
C GLY A 131 25.96 25.16 -3.55
N ALA A 132 26.66 24.03 -3.72
CA ALA A 132 28.10 23.92 -3.44
C ALA A 132 28.96 24.78 -4.37
N ALA A 133 28.52 25.03 -5.59
CA ALA A 133 29.18 25.93 -6.53
C ALA A 133 28.96 27.43 -6.22
N GLY A 134 28.14 27.77 -5.21
CA GLY A 134 27.87 29.17 -4.83
C GLY A 134 27.14 29.95 -5.92
N VAL A 135 26.33 29.29 -6.76
CA VAL A 135 25.64 29.95 -7.88
C VAL A 135 24.68 31.03 -7.37
N PHE A 136 23.96 30.76 -6.27
CA PHE A 136 23.01 31.71 -5.68
C PHE A 136 23.72 32.95 -5.13
N ASP A 137 24.85 32.78 -4.44
CA ASP A 137 25.69 33.89 -3.96
C ASP A 137 26.18 34.77 -5.11
N ASN A 138 26.67 34.17 -6.20
CA ASN A 138 27.14 34.90 -7.37
C ASN A 138 26.03 35.72 -8.05
N ILE A 139 24.80 35.17 -8.12
CA ILE A 139 23.65 35.89 -8.65
C ILE A 139 23.27 37.05 -7.74
N ASN A 140 23.18 36.81 -6.42
CA ASN A 140 22.86 37.84 -5.44
C ASN A 140 23.90 38.99 -5.49
N ASN A 141 25.19 38.67 -5.61
CA ASN A 141 26.26 39.67 -5.76
C ASN A 141 26.12 40.48 -7.05
N THR A 142 25.86 39.83 -8.19
CA THR A 142 25.68 40.50 -9.48
C THR A 142 24.48 41.45 -9.47
N VAL A 143 23.36 41.01 -8.88
CA VAL A 143 22.16 41.84 -8.75
C VAL A 143 22.41 43.04 -7.84
N THR A 144 23.15 42.86 -6.75
CA THR A 144 23.53 43.94 -5.85
C THR A 144 24.44 44.97 -6.55
N GLU A 145 25.39 44.52 -7.35
CA GLU A 145 26.29 45.38 -8.13
C GLU A 145 25.55 46.20 -9.19
N VAL A 146 24.56 45.60 -9.87
CA VAL A 146 23.77 46.27 -10.91
C VAL A 146 22.72 47.23 -10.35
N LEU A 147 22.06 46.85 -9.24
CA LEU A 147 21.02 47.69 -8.63
C LEU A 147 21.59 48.84 -7.79
N GLY A 148 22.86 48.76 -7.38
CA GLY A 148 23.65 49.87 -6.81
C GLY A 148 23.10 50.51 -5.53
N THR A 149 21.94 50.07 -5.03
CA THR A 149 21.23 50.68 -3.90
C THR A 149 20.76 49.57 -2.97
N PRO A 150 21.13 49.60 -1.68
CA PRO A 150 20.46 48.78 -0.68
C PRO A 150 19.01 49.27 -0.57
N ALA A 151 18.10 48.61 -1.29
CA ALA A 151 16.68 48.72 -1.04
C ALA A 151 16.40 48.28 0.41
N ALA A 152 15.31 48.77 1.00
CA ALA A 152 14.92 48.44 2.37
C ALA A 152 14.76 46.92 2.63
N GLU A 153 14.61 46.13 1.56
CA GLU A 153 14.68 44.67 1.54
C GLU A 153 15.79 44.24 0.57
N PRO A 154 16.87 43.60 1.05
CA PRO A 154 17.90 43.02 0.19
C PRO A 154 17.28 42.00 -0.77
N PHE A 155 17.62 42.09 -2.05
CA PHE A 155 17.23 41.04 -3.01
C PHE A 155 17.99 39.76 -2.67
N ASP A 156 17.26 38.72 -2.29
CA ASP A 156 17.80 37.39 -2.08
C ASP A 156 17.03 36.39 -2.93
N ILE A 157 17.73 35.77 -3.88
CA ILE A 157 17.15 34.77 -4.77
C ILE A 157 16.66 33.53 -4.03
N GLU A 158 17.21 33.23 -2.85
CA GLU A 158 16.88 32.07 -2.05
C GLU A 158 15.47 32.16 -1.46
N ASN A 159 14.94 33.39 -1.29
CA ASN A 159 13.54 33.61 -0.92
C ASN A 159 12.58 33.10 -2.01
N TYR A 160 12.99 33.12 -3.28
CA TYR A 160 12.17 32.64 -4.39
C TYR A 160 12.47 31.18 -4.71
N VAL A 161 13.75 30.80 -4.78
CA VAL A 161 14.20 29.47 -5.17
C VAL A 161 15.06 28.86 -4.06
N ASN A 162 14.40 28.17 -3.13
CA ASN A 162 15.01 27.47 -2.00
C ASN A 162 15.02 25.95 -2.24
N THR A 163 16.01 25.26 -1.67
CA THR A 163 16.06 23.79 -1.55
C THR A 163 14.73 23.15 -1.18
N GLY A 164 14.02 23.65 -0.17
CA GLY A 164 12.73 23.11 0.27
C GLY A 164 11.63 23.24 -0.79
N LYS A 165 11.60 24.35 -1.54
CA LYS A 165 10.64 24.55 -2.64
C LYS A 165 10.95 23.66 -3.82
N VAL A 166 12.22 23.58 -4.20
CA VAL A 166 12.67 22.74 -5.32
C VAL A 166 12.45 21.27 -5.01
N MET A 167 12.92 20.80 -3.84
CA MET A 167 12.71 19.41 -3.42
C MET A 167 11.23 19.08 -3.23
N GLY A 168 10.42 20.02 -2.72
CA GLY A 168 8.97 19.86 -2.63
C GLY A 168 8.31 19.68 -4.00
N PHE A 169 8.65 20.55 -4.96
CA PHE A 169 8.15 20.45 -6.33
C PHE A 169 8.63 19.18 -7.03
N THR A 170 9.91 18.81 -6.88
CA THR A 170 10.48 17.57 -7.41
C THR A 170 9.79 16.34 -6.84
N THR A 171 9.43 16.36 -5.55
CA THR A 171 8.68 15.25 -4.94
C THR A 171 7.30 15.11 -5.57
N LEU A 172 6.60 16.22 -5.80
CA LEU A 172 5.31 16.22 -6.48
C LEU A 172 5.43 15.70 -7.91
N LEU A 173 6.45 16.16 -8.64
CA LEU A 173 6.73 15.75 -10.01
C LEU A 173 7.10 14.26 -10.08
N ALA A 174 7.95 13.77 -9.18
CA ALA A 174 8.32 12.36 -9.10
C ALA A 174 7.10 11.48 -8.81
N CYS A 175 6.23 11.88 -7.87
CA CYS A 175 4.98 11.17 -7.62
C CYS A 175 4.05 11.18 -8.85
N ALA A 176 3.96 12.29 -9.58
CA ALA A 176 3.16 12.37 -10.80
C ALA A 176 3.72 11.45 -11.90
N ASP A 177 5.04 11.44 -12.11
CA ASP A 177 5.72 10.53 -13.02
C ASP A 177 5.43 9.06 -12.67
N VAL A 178 5.49 8.74 -11.36
CA VAL A 178 5.19 7.39 -10.88
C VAL A 178 3.77 6.95 -11.28
N LEU A 179 2.81 7.85 -11.13
CA LEU A 179 1.41 7.61 -11.51
C LEU A 179 1.23 7.48 -13.01
N ILE A 180 1.92 8.32 -13.81
CA ILE A 180 1.86 8.29 -15.28
C ILE A 180 2.38 6.95 -15.79
N ILE A 181 3.58 6.52 -15.37
CA ILE A 181 4.16 5.25 -15.82
C ILE A 181 3.28 4.06 -15.42
N THR A 182 2.72 4.09 -14.20
CA THR A 182 1.81 3.03 -13.74
C THR A 182 0.53 2.97 -14.57
N ALA A 183 -0.07 4.12 -14.86
CA ALA A 183 -1.27 4.21 -15.69
C ALA A 183 -0.99 3.75 -17.14
N LEU A 184 0.12 4.19 -17.72
CA LEU A 184 0.55 3.79 -19.05
C LEU A 184 0.84 2.30 -19.14
N ALA A 185 1.47 1.70 -18.12
CA ALA A 185 1.74 0.27 -18.10
C ALA A 185 0.44 -0.54 -17.98
N THR A 186 -0.49 -0.10 -17.12
CA THR A 186 -1.81 -0.75 -16.98
C THR A 186 -2.58 -0.69 -18.29
N LEU A 187 -2.59 0.48 -18.95
CA LEU A 187 -3.19 0.66 -20.27
C LEU A 187 -2.49 -0.20 -21.33
N GLY A 188 -1.16 -0.21 -21.34
CA GLY A 188 -0.34 -1.02 -22.24
C GLY A 188 -0.63 -2.51 -22.13
N SER A 189 -0.88 -3.02 -20.91
CA SER A 189 -1.31 -4.41 -20.70
C SER A 189 -2.67 -4.69 -21.35
N PHE A 190 -3.64 -3.79 -21.20
CA PHE A 190 -4.95 -3.95 -21.83
C PHE A 190 -4.87 -3.89 -23.36
N LEU A 191 -4.12 -2.93 -23.90
CA LEU A 191 -3.91 -2.78 -25.34
C LEU A 191 -3.17 -4.01 -25.92
N TYR A 192 -2.17 -4.53 -25.23
CA TYR A 192 -1.47 -5.74 -25.64
C TYR A 192 -2.42 -6.94 -25.67
N ASN A 193 -3.28 -7.09 -24.67
CA ASN A 193 -4.24 -8.20 -24.64
C ASN A 193 -5.16 -8.18 -25.86
N ILE A 194 -5.62 -7.01 -26.29
CA ILE A 194 -6.43 -6.86 -27.51
C ILE A 194 -5.57 -7.18 -28.74
N ALA A 195 -4.37 -6.59 -28.84
CA ALA A 195 -3.46 -6.83 -29.97
C ALA A 195 -3.08 -8.32 -30.12
N ALA A 196 -2.82 -9.01 -29.00
CA ALA A 196 -2.47 -10.42 -28.98
C ALA A 196 -3.62 -11.33 -29.43
N THR A 197 -4.88 -10.96 -29.12
CA THR A 197 -6.04 -11.68 -29.65
C THR A 197 -6.24 -11.54 -31.16
N LEU A 198 -5.80 -10.41 -31.74
CA LEU A 198 -5.95 -10.13 -33.17
C LEU A 198 -4.78 -10.66 -34.01
N LEU A 199 -3.55 -10.56 -33.50
CA LEU A 199 -2.32 -10.87 -34.24
C LEU A 199 -1.67 -12.22 -33.85
N GLY A 200 -2.18 -12.94 -32.83
CA GLY A 200 -1.71 -14.27 -32.46
C GLY A 200 -0.63 -14.33 -31.36
N GLY A 201 -0.31 -13.19 -30.72
CA GLY A 201 0.65 -13.09 -29.60
C GLY A 201 2.12 -13.15 -30.03
N LEU A 202 3.05 -12.86 -29.10
CA LEU A 202 4.50 -12.91 -29.36
C LEU A 202 5.03 -14.34 -29.16
N GLU A 203 5.72 -14.91 -30.14
CA GLU A 203 6.41 -16.20 -29.97
C GLU A 203 7.72 -16.02 -29.19
N VAL A 204 7.83 -16.66 -28.02
CA VAL A 204 9.03 -16.60 -27.19
C VAL A 204 9.73 -17.96 -27.26
N THR A 205 11.01 -17.95 -27.67
CA THR A 205 11.85 -19.16 -27.66
C THR A 205 12.59 -19.22 -26.33
N LEU A 206 12.05 -19.96 -25.36
CA LEU A 206 12.75 -20.25 -24.12
C LEU A 206 13.81 -21.33 -24.39
N ALA A 207 15.09 -20.97 -24.23
CA ALA A 207 16.16 -21.93 -24.09
C ALA A 207 16.29 -22.24 -22.59
N SER A 208 16.14 -23.51 -22.23
CA SER A 208 16.50 -24.00 -20.89
C SER A 208 18.01 -24.12 -20.80
N GLU A 209 18.65 -23.37 -19.91
CA GLU A 209 20.05 -23.60 -19.51
C GLU A 209 20.06 -24.67 -18.41
N ASP A 210 20.96 -25.66 -18.56
CA ASP A 210 21.07 -26.90 -17.76
C ASP A 210 21.40 -26.68 -16.27
#